data_AF-A0A561EAU3-F1
#
_entry.id   AF-A0A561EAU3-F1
#
_cell.length_a   1.000
_cell.length_b   1.000
_cell.length_c   1.000
_cell.angle_alpha   90.00
_cell.angle_beta   90.00
_cell.angle_gamma   90.00
#
_symmetry.space_group_name_H-M   'P 1'
#
loop_
_entity.id
_entity.type
_entity.pdbx_description
1 polymer ?
#
loop_
_entity_poly.entity_id
_entity_poly.type
_entity_poly.pdbx_seq_one_letter_code
_entity_poly.pdbx_strand_id
1 'polypeptide(L)'
;MSKLPPRPHPDHLRRQAKDLLAAAKDGTAVLESLDLNTAQRTIARDYGFTSWPRLMAEVERRVLLDSRDPARIAALLAQHPDLAVARLHGWSDHSDIRPLQYVASMRCAVGENVWRDMPGTGRIAQALLAAGAPLNGGPGDRETPLITAASYGDTEVAHVLIAAGADLERLSTPDAGGVPNASALTHAAVFGMSGVLDLLVHAGASYDSLPLAAAVGDLTGWDLRGQPRQQRLLALIMAADHERLEAVDALLGSGVPIDGEDREFGRQALRLAAERGRAASVSHLLAHGADPHHRDPVKGRTALYWCRRGAKRIDHRSGHADVDRQLSAALHLSDS
;
A
#
# COMPACT_ATOMS: atom_id res chain seq x y z
N MET A 1 30.00 3.09 12.28
CA MET A 1 29.50 2.52 11.01
C MET A 1 28.56 3.53 10.39
N SER A 2 28.82 3.91 9.15
CA SER A 2 27.99 4.85 8.40
C SER A 2 26.79 4.12 7.80
N LYS A 3 25.64 4.78 7.74
CA LYS A 3 24.45 4.21 7.08
C LYS A 3 24.58 4.41 5.57
N LEU A 4 24.40 3.35 4.78
CA LEU A 4 24.35 3.46 3.32
C LEU A 4 23.14 4.35 2.96
N PRO A 5 23.30 5.38 2.11
CA PRO A 5 22.20 6.28 1.78
C PRO A 5 21.05 5.53 1.10
N PRO A 6 19.80 6.04 1.17
CA PRO A 6 18.66 5.39 0.55
C PRO A 6 18.79 5.21 -0.96
N ARG A 7 19.51 6.08 -1.68
CA ARG A 7 19.76 5.95 -3.12
C ARG A 7 21.26 6.03 -3.41
N PRO A 8 22.02 4.97 -3.12
CA PRO A 8 23.45 4.96 -3.35
C PRO A 8 23.75 4.85 -4.85
N HIS A 9 24.83 5.50 -5.30
CA HIS A 9 25.29 5.39 -6.68
C HIS A 9 26.62 4.62 -6.75
N PRO A 10 26.75 3.60 -7.63
CA PRO A 10 27.94 2.76 -7.68
C PRO A 10 29.21 3.56 -7.99
N ASP A 11 29.13 4.57 -8.87
CA ASP A 11 30.30 5.38 -9.22
C ASP A 11 30.77 6.30 -8.10
N HIS A 12 29.85 6.73 -7.22
CA HIS A 12 30.23 7.52 -6.05
C HIS A 12 31.07 6.65 -5.10
N LEU A 13 30.63 5.42 -4.82
CA LEU A 13 31.40 4.50 -3.98
C LEU A 13 32.78 4.18 -4.61
N ARG A 14 32.83 3.93 -5.93
CA ARG A 14 34.09 3.70 -6.64
C ARG A 14 35.03 4.90 -6.54
N ARG A 15 34.50 6.12 -6.57
CA ARG A 15 35.28 7.35 -6.38
C ARG A 15 35.77 7.46 -4.94
N GLN A 16 34.93 7.23 -3.94
CA GLN A 16 35.33 7.21 -2.53
C GLN A 16 36.49 6.25 -2.26
N ALA A 17 36.47 5.05 -2.85
CA ALA A 17 37.57 4.09 -2.70
C ALA A 17 38.88 4.59 -3.34
N LYS A 18 38.80 5.30 -4.48
CA LYS A 18 39.98 5.92 -5.12
C LYS A 18 40.52 7.10 -4.30
N ASP A 19 39.63 7.92 -3.76
CA ASP A 19 39.98 9.08 -2.94
C ASP A 19 40.63 8.63 -1.62
N LEU A 20 40.11 7.57 -1.00
CA LEU A 20 40.70 6.95 0.20
C LEU A 20 42.10 6.41 -0.08
N LEU A 21 42.30 5.75 -1.23
CA LEU A 21 43.61 5.27 -1.64
C LEU A 21 44.60 6.44 -1.90
N ALA A 22 44.14 7.53 -2.52
CA ALA A 22 44.96 8.71 -2.73
C ALA A 22 45.36 9.35 -1.40
N ALA A 23 44.41 9.55 -0.48
CA ALA A 23 44.66 10.07 0.85
C ALA A 23 45.67 9.20 1.65
N ALA A 24 45.57 7.88 1.53
CA ALA A 24 46.51 6.96 2.17
C ALA A 24 47.93 7.04 1.57
N LYS A 25 48.07 7.24 0.26
CA LYS A 25 49.36 7.48 -0.39
C LYS A 25 50.00 8.79 0.03
N ASP A 26 49.18 9.81 0.29
CA ASP A 26 49.61 11.13 0.74
C ASP A 26 49.77 11.22 2.27
N GLY A 27 49.59 10.11 3.00
CA GLY A 27 49.76 10.02 4.45
C GLY A 27 48.64 10.64 5.29
N THR A 28 47.53 11.06 4.66
CA THR A 28 46.39 11.69 5.32
C THR A 28 45.29 10.70 5.75
N ALA A 29 45.41 9.43 5.35
CA ALA A 29 44.56 8.33 5.81
C ALA A 29 45.40 7.07 6.06
N VAL A 30 44.85 6.11 6.82
CA VAL A 30 45.51 4.83 7.12
C VAL A 30 44.80 3.69 6.40
N LEU A 31 45.56 2.90 5.64
CA LEU A 31 45.12 1.63 5.05
C LEU A 31 46.10 0.52 5.45
N GLU A 32 45.58 -0.69 5.62
CA GLU A 32 46.38 -1.90 5.89
C GLU A 32 47.38 -2.18 4.76
N SER A 33 47.00 -1.87 3.53
CA SER A 33 47.86 -1.91 2.34
C SER A 33 47.46 -0.82 1.35
N LEU A 34 48.44 -0.25 0.64
CA LEU A 34 48.27 0.84 -0.32
C LEU A 34 47.78 0.33 -1.69
N ASP A 35 46.68 -0.41 -1.70
CA ASP A 35 46.02 -0.90 -2.91
C ASP A 35 44.50 -0.66 -2.89
N LEU A 36 43.91 -0.69 -4.08
CA LEU A 36 42.48 -0.38 -4.27
C LEU A 36 41.56 -1.41 -3.62
N ASN A 37 41.97 -2.68 -3.52
CA ASN A 37 41.15 -3.73 -2.94
C ASN A 37 41.00 -3.51 -1.43
N THR A 38 42.08 -3.12 -0.75
CA THR A 38 42.01 -2.74 0.66
C THR A 38 41.18 -1.48 0.88
N ALA A 39 41.34 -0.44 0.07
CA ALA A 39 40.47 0.74 0.15
C ALA A 39 38.97 0.38 -0.04
N GLN A 40 38.64 -0.45 -1.03
CA GLN A 40 37.29 -0.95 -1.28
C GLN A 40 36.74 -1.77 -0.10
N ARG A 41 37.55 -2.65 0.49
CA ARG A 41 37.16 -3.44 1.67
C ARG A 41 36.92 -2.55 2.89
N THR A 42 37.72 -1.51 3.09
CA THR A 42 37.52 -0.53 4.16
C THR A 42 36.18 0.18 3.99
N ILE A 43 35.88 0.73 2.80
CA ILE A 43 34.58 1.36 2.52
C ILE A 43 33.42 0.39 2.73
N ALA A 44 33.54 -0.86 2.27
CA ALA A 44 32.51 -1.87 2.48
C ALA A 44 32.23 -2.12 3.98
N ARG A 45 33.28 -2.27 4.79
CA ARG A 45 33.18 -2.46 6.24
C ARG A 45 32.59 -1.24 6.94
N ASP A 46 32.92 -0.03 6.51
CA ASP A 46 32.37 1.21 7.07
C ASP A 46 30.84 1.28 6.92
N TYR A 47 30.32 0.73 5.81
CA TYR A 47 28.88 0.57 5.54
C TYR A 47 28.28 -0.74 6.08
N GLY A 48 29.07 -1.59 6.75
CA GLY A 48 28.60 -2.84 7.36
C GLY A 48 28.53 -4.06 6.44
N PHE A 49 29.20 -4.02 5.30
CA PHE A 49 29.30 -5.15 4.38
C PHE A 49 30.62 -5.89 4.56
N THR A 50 30.58 -7.22 4.46
CA THR A 50 31.76 -8.07 4.63
C THR A 50 32.73 -8.00 3.46
N SER A 51 32.27 -7.56 2.29
CA SER A 51 33.10 -7.39 1.09
C SER A 51 32.54 -6.34 0.15
N TRP A 52 33.43 -5.81 -0.71
CA TRP A 52 33.07 -4.85 -1.75
C TRP A 52 32.04 -5.41 -2.75
N PRO A 53 32.16 -6.65 -3.28
CA PRO A 53 31.11 -7.23 -4.11
C PRO A 53 29.74 -7.27 -3.45
N ARG A 54 29.64 -7.57 -2.15
CA ARG A 54 28.35 -7.56 -1.44
C ARG A 54 27.76 -6.15 -1.32
N LEU A 55 28.60 -5.15 -1.06
CA LEU A 55 28.15 -3.74 -1.08
C LEU A 55 27.63 -3.37 -2.47
N MET A 56 28.37 -3.70 -3.52
CA MET A 56 27.98 -3.34 -4.89
C MET A 56 26.71 -4.06 -5.36
N ALA A 57 26.55 -5.34 -5.02
CA ALA A 57 25.33 -6.10 -5.31
C ALA A 57 24.12 -5.53 -4.56
N GLU A 58 24.31 -5.05 -3.32
CA GLU A 58 23.26 -4.32 -2.59
C GLU A 58 22.88 -3.01 -3.28
N VAL A 59 23.87 -2.21 -3.70
CA VAL A 59 23.62 -0.96 -4.44
C VAL A 59 22.91 -1.23 -5.76
N GLU A 60 23.29 -2.27 -6.49
CA GLU A 60 22.61 -2.64 -7.73
C GLU A 60 21.18 -3.11 -7.47
N ARG A 61 20.95 -4.00 -6.48
CA ARG A 61 19.61 -4.43 -6.06
C ARG A 61 18.68 -3.23 -5.83
N ARG A 62 19.17 -2.29 -5.04
CA ARG A 62 18.51 -1.03 -4.71
C ARG A 62 18.06 -0.26 -5.95
N VAL A 63 18.99 -0.01 -6.87
CA VAL A 63 18.69 0.69 -8.14
C VAL A 63 17.68 -0.06 -8.98
N LEU A 64 17.79 -1.39 -9.06
CA LEU A 64 16.93 -2.22 -9.90
C LEU A 64 15.50 -2.36 -9.36
N LEU A 65 15.32 -2.38 -8.04
CA LEU A 65 14.01 -2.34 -7.42
C LEU A 65 13.31 -0.99 -7.70
N ASP A 66 14.03 0.13 -7.61
CA ASP A 66 13.50 1.46 -7.94
C ASP A 66 13.17 1.61 -9.45
N SER A 67 14.07 1.14 -10.32
CA SER A 67 13.89 1.23 -11.78
C SER A 67 12.89 0.21 -12.32
N ARG A 68 12.51 -0.80 -11.53
CA ARG A 68 11.60 -1.90 -11.90
C ARG A 68 12.02 -2.58 -13.20
N ASP A 69 13.31 -2.92 -13.31
CA ASP A 69 13.84 -3.68 -14.46
C ASP A 69 13.81 -5.19 -14.15
N PRO A 70 12.83 -5.95 -14.68
CA PRO A 70 12.64 -7.35 -14.34
C PRO A 70 13.74 -8.26 -14.88
N ALA A 71 14.35 -7.91 -16.02
CA ALA A 71 15.40 -8.74 -16.61
C ALA A 71 16.69 -8.62 -15.80
N ARG A 72 17.06 -7.39 -15.43
CA ARG A 72 18.26 -7.15 -14.63
C ARG A 72 18.12 -7.63 -13.20
N ILE A 73 16.94 -7.47 -12.57
CA ILE A 73 16.75 -7.99 -11.21
C ILE A 73 16.84 -9.53 -11.21
N ALA A 74 16.25 -10.21 -12.20
CA ALA A 74 16.36 -11.67 -12.30
C ALA A 74 17.82 -12.12 -12.50
N ALA A 75 18.58 -11.44 -13.36
CA ALA A 75 20.00 -11.74 -13.56
C ALA A 75 20.85 -11.51 -12.30
N LEU A 76 20.55 -10.47 -11.51
CA LEU A 76 21.21 -10.22 -10.24
C LEU A 76 20.88 -11.31 -9.22
N LEU A 77 19.60 -11.67 -9.09
CA LEU A 77 19.14 -12.68 -8.13
C LEU A 77 19.62 -14.09 -8.49
N ALA A 78 19.83 -14.39 -9.77
CA ALA A 78 20.46 -15.65 -10.19
C ALA A 78 21.91 -15.78 -9.68
N GLN A 79 22.63 -14.67 -9.55
CA GLN A 79 24.00 -14.63 -9.02
C GLN A 79 24.03 -14.52 -7.48
N HIS A 80 23.02 -13.86 -6.91
CA HIS A 80 22.92 -13.53 -5.49
C HIS A 80 21.50 -13.81 -4.97
N PRO A 81 21.07 -15.07 -4.83
CA PRO A 81 19.70 -15.40 -4.43
C PRO A 81 19.36 -14.95 -3.00
N ASP A 82 20.36 -14.80 -2.14
CA ASP A 82 20.20 -14.27 -0.78
C ASP A 82 19.62 -12.85 -0.75
N LEU A 83 19.83 -12.09 -1.82
CA LEU A 83 19.26 -10.76 -1.99
C LEU A 83 17.74 -10.73 -2.15
N ALA A 84 17.09 -11.85 -2.48
CA ALA A 84 15.63 -11.92 -2.51
C ALA A 84 15.02 -11.95 -1.10
N VAL A 85 15.80 -12.39 -0.11
CA VAL A 85 15.33 -12.64 1.26
C VAL A 85 15.88 -11.62 2.25
N ALA A 86 17.10 -11.12 2.01
CA ALA A 86 17.79 -10.17 2.88
C ALA A 86 17.00 -8.87 3.02
N ARG A 87 16.80 -8.43 4.28
CA ARG A 87 16.05 -7.21 4.59
C ARG A 87 16.74 -5.97 4.02
N LEU A 88 15.94 -4.98 3.64
CA LEU A 88 16.37 -3.68 3.16
C LEU A 88 16.62 -2.77 4.39
N HIS A 89 17.85 -2.74 4.88
CA HIS A 89 18.21 -1.89 6.01
C HIS A 89 18.45 -0.44 5.56
N GLY A 90 17.81 0.50 6.25
CA GLY A 90 18.04 1.92 6.01
C GLY A 90 17.60 2.43 4.64
N TRP A 91 16.57 1.79 4.09
CA TRP A 91 16.06 2.01 2.74
C TRP A 91 14.70 2.72 2.80
N SER A 92 14.57 3.88 2.16
CA SER A 92 13.33 4.68 2.15
C SER A 92 12.79 4.97 3.58
N ASP A 93 11.51 5.29 3.69
CA ASP A 93 10.78 5.51 4.96
C ASP A 93 10.41 4.17 5.64
N HIS A 94 10.66 3.04 4.98
CA HIS A 94 10.44 1.70 5.50
C HIS A 94 11.74 1.12 6.06
N SER A 95 11.99 1.33 7.34
CA SER A 95 13.11 0.64 7.98
C SER A 95 12.80 -0.85 8.09
N ASP A 96 13.70 -1.68 7.55
CA ASP A 96 13.76 -3.11 7.83
C ASP A 96 12.60 -3.93 7.24
N ILE A 97 12.43 -3.86 5.92
CA ILE A 97 11.41 -4.59 5.15
C ILE A 97 12.07 -5.56 4.16
N ARG A 98 11.40 -6.66 3.79
CA ARG A 98 11.91 -7.57 2.74
C ARG A 98 11.65 -7.01 1.34
N PRO A 99 12.44 -7.40 0.33
CA PRO A 99 12.28 -6.89 -1.04
C PRO A 99 10.87 -7.09 -1.62
N LEU A 100 10.26 -8.26 -1.39
CA LEU A 100 8.93 -8.56 -1.92
C LEU A 100 7.84 -7.69 -1.28
N GLN A 101 7.91 -7.44 0.03
CA GLN A 101 6.99 -6.52 0.70
C GLN A 101 7.25 -5.06 0.28
N TYR A 102 8.50 -4.67 0.08
CA TYR A 102 8.83 -3.34 -0.44
C TYR A 102 8.19 -3.12 -1.81
N VAL A 103 8.33 -4.08 -2.73
CA VAL A 103 7.69 -4.01 -4.05
C VAL A 103 6.17 -3.88 -3.93
N ALA A 104 5.57 -4.62 -2.99
CA ALA A 104 4.13 -4.54 -2.70
C ALA A 104 3.68 -3.18 -2.12
N SER A 105 4.58 -2.39 -1.51
CA SER A 105 4.27 -1.07 -0.93
C SER A 105 4.59 0.11 -1.85
N MET A 106 5.20 -0.11 -3.02
CA MET A 106 5.70 0.95 -3.91
C MET A 106 4.61 1.89 -4.46
N ARG A 107 3.34 1.48 -4.47
CA ARG A 107 2.22 2.34 -4.93
C ARG A 107 2.01 3.58 -4.05
N CYS A 108 2.56 3.63 -2.83
CA CYS A 108 2.48 4.80 -1.98
C CYS A 108 3.88 5.24 -1.54
N ALA A 109 4.29 6.44 -1.95
CA ALA A 109 5.48 7.08 -1.39
C ALA A 109 5.12 7.65 -0.01
N VAL A 110 5.61 7.02 1.06
CA VAL A 110 5.23 7.28 2.46
C VAL A 110 5.46 8.74 2.90
N GLY A 111 6.38 9.48 2.27
CA GLY A 111 6.59 10.91 2.53
C GLY A 111 5.61 11.88 1.85
N GLU A 112 4.94 11.49 0.75
CA GLU A 112 4.07 12.38 -0.03
C GLU A 112 2.57 12.07 0.15
N ASN A 113 2.22 10.88 0.68
CA ASN A 113 0.83 10.41 0.76
C ASN A 113 0.12 10.43 -0.61
N VAL A 114 0.92 10.34 -1.69
CA VAL A 114 0.46 10.29 -3.08
C VAL A 114 0.49 8.84 -3.54
N TRP A 115 -0.68 8.35 -3.92
CA TRP A 115 -0.85 7.06 -4.56
C TRP A 115 -0.41 7.18 -6.02
N ARG A 116 0.41 6.24 -6.52
CA ARG A 116 0.93 6.14 -7.89
C ARG A 116 0.70 4.76 -8.50
N ASP A 117 0.17 4.71 -9.72
CA ASP A 117 0.20 3.50 -10.54
C ASP A 117 1.65 3.19 -10.87
N MET A 118 2.09 2.00 -10.45
CA MET A 118 3.47 1.56 -10.57
C MET A 118 3.50 0.28 -11.41
N PRO A 119 3.39 0.38 -12.75
CA PRO A 119 3.38 -0.81 -13.60
C PRO A 119 4.70 -1.57 -13.47
N GLY A 120 4.62 -2.89 -13.65
CA GLY A 120 5.77 -3.79 -13.67
C GLY A 120 6.15 -4.36 -12.30
N THR A 121 5.48 -3.97 -11.22
CA THR A 121 5.71 -4.54 -9.87
C THR A 121 5.44 -6.05 -9.85
N GLY A 122 4.48 -6.55 -10.63
CA GLY A 122 4.20 -7.99 -10.74
C GLY A 122 5.39 -8.79 -11.26
N ARG A 123 6.11 -8.29 -12.28
CA ARG A 123 7.28 -9.00 -12.84
C ARG A 123 8.46 -9.01 -11.86
N ILE A 124 8.62 -7.95 -11.08
CA ILE A 124 9.64 -7.91 -10.01
C ILE A 124 9.27 -8.91 -8.90
N ALA A 125 7.99 -8.96 -8.50
CA ALA A 125 7.51 -9.92 -7.52
C ALA A 125 7.74 -11.38 -7.98
N GLN A 126 7.47 -11.69 -9.25
CA GLN A 126 7.76 -13.00 -9.83
C GLN A 126 9.25 -13.36 -9.75
N ALA A 127 10.15 -12.44 -10.11
CA ALA A 127 11.59 -12.67 -10.03
C ALA A 127 12.07 -12.90 -8.59
N LEU A 128 11.51 -12.16 -7.63
CA LEU A 128 11.81 -12.33 -6.20
C LEU A 128 11.33 -13.69 -5.68
N LEU A 129 10.11 -14.10 -6.03
CA LEU A 129 9.57 -15.41 -5.65
C LEU A 129 10.40 -16.55 -6.27
N ALA A 130 10.76 -16.45 -7.55
CA ALA A 130 11.61 -17.43 -8.22
C ALA A 130 13.01 -17.57 -7.57
N ALA A 131 13.50 -16.50 -6.96
CA ALA A 131 14.75 -16.47 -6.21
C ALA A 131 14.60 -16.87 -4.72
N GLY A 132 13.42 -17.30 -4.29
CA GLY A 132 13.17 -17.82 -2.94
C GLY A 132 12.69 -16.77 -1.92
N ALA A 133 12.18 -15.62 -2.36
CA ALA A 133 11.51 -14.70 -1.44
C ALA A 133 10.33 -15.39 -0.74
N PRO A 134 10.15 -15.20 0.58
CA PRO A 134 9.11 -15.91 1.33
C PRO A 134 7.71 -15.42 0.95
N LEU A 135 6.90 -16.30 0.36
CA LEU A 135 5.56 -15.99 -0.14
C LEU A 135 4.62 -15.42 0.94
N ASN A 136 4.63 -16.02 2.13
CA ASN A 136 3.78 -15.65 3.26
C ASN A 136 4.52 -14.80 4.33
N GLY A 137 5.63 -14.18 3.96
CA GLY A 137 6.52 -13.48 4.89
C GLY A 137 7.43 -14.43 5.67
N GLY A 138 8.49 -13.87 6.23
CA GLY A 138 9.45 -14.58 7.07
C GLY A 138 9.37 -14.17 8.54
N PRO A 139 10.22 -14.76 9.41
CA PRO A 139 10.30 -14.38 10.81
C PRO A 139 10.54 -12.87 10.98
N GLY A 140 9.81 -12.26 11.91
CA GLY A 140 9.86 -10.83 12.21
C GLY A 140 9.02 -9.93 11.30
N ASP A 141 8.36 -10.47 10.27
CA ASP A 141 7.44 -9.70 9.44
C ASP A 141 6.09 -9.55 10.13
N ARG A 142 5.60 -8.30 10.18
CA ARG A 142 4.28 -7.97 10.77
C ARG A 142 3.10 -8.26 9.85
N GLU A 143 3.36 -8.27 8.54
CA GLU A 143 2.38 -8.45 7.48
C GLU A 143 2.95 -9.40 6.43
N THR A 144 2.11 -10.20 5.79
CA THR A 144 2.54 -10.96 4.60
C THR A 144 2.70 -10.01 3.41
N PRO A 145 3.47 -10.39 2.38
CA PRO A 145 3.47 -9.66 1.12
C PRO A 145 2.08 -9.41 0.53
N LEU A 146 1.14 -10.35 0.72
CA LEU A 146 -0.23 -10.22 0.23
C LEU A 146 -1.03 -9.18 1.04
N ILE A 147 -0.87 -9.15 2.36
CA ILE A 147 -1.44 -8.11 3.23
C ILE A 147 -0.90 -6.73 2.85
N THR A 148 0.41 -6.63 2.59
CA THR A 148 1.02 -5.37 2.13
C THR A 148 0.41 -4.96 0.77
N ALA A 149 0.35 -5.86 -0.22
CA ALA A 149 -0.27 -5.58 -1.52
C ALA A 149 -1.73 -5.14 -1.39
N ALA A 150 -2.51 -5.76 -0.50
CA ALA A 150 -3.88 -5.38 -0.18
C ALA A 150 -4.00 -4.00 0.46
N SER A 151 -3.07 -3.64 1.36
CA SER A 151 -3.06 -2.33 2.01
C SER A 151 -2.75 -1.19 1.04
N TYR A 152 -1.88 -1.47 0.07
CA TYR A 152 -1.43 -0.49 -0.92
C TYR A 152 -2.15 -0.61 -2.28
N GLY A 153 -3.09 -1.55 -2.40
CA GLY A 153 -3.86 -1.81 -3.60
C GLY A 153 -3.07 -2.30 -4.81
N ASP A 154 -1.87 -2.86 -4.65
CA ASP A 154 -1.09 -3.34 -5.79
C ASP A 154 -1.69 -4.64 -6.37
N THR A 155 -2.52 -4.47 -7.41
CA THR A 155 -3.21 -5.57 -8.08
C THR A 155 -2.27 -6.49 -8.85
N GLU A 156 -1.16 -5.99 -9.39
CA GLU A 156 -0.19 -6.83 -10.10
C GLU A 156 0.50 -7.78 -9.12
N VAL A 157 0.96 -7.24 -7.99
CA VAL A 157 1.63 -8.04 -6.95
C VAL A 157 0.63 -8.99 -6.29
N ALA A 158 -0.57 -8.52 -5.94
CA ALA A 158 -1.61 -9.38 -5.36
C ALA A 158 -1.94 -10.57 -6.29
N HIS A 159 -2.11 -10.32 -7.59
CA HIS A 159 -2.37 -11.39 -8.56
C HIS A 159 -1.24 -12.43 -8.61
N VAL A 160 0.02 -11.98 -8.61
CA VAL A 160 1.19 -12.88 -8.61
C VAL A 160 1.25 -13.73 -7.33
N LEU A 161 1.01 -13.12 -6.17
CA LEU A 161 1.05 -13.82 -4.88
C LEU A 161 -0.08 -14.86 -4.77
N ILE A 162 -1.30 -14.49 -5.17
CA ILE A 162 -2.44 -15.40 -5.22
C ILE A 162 -2.15 -16.58 -6.16
N ALA A 163 -1.65 -16.31 -7.37
CA ALA A 163 -1.30 -17.36 -8.33
C ALA A 163 -0.16 -18.28 -7.83
N ALA A 164 0.72 -17.77 -6.98
CA ALA A 164 1.77 -18.55 -6.32
C ALA A 164 1.29 -19.35 -5.11
N GLY A 165 0.00 -19.26 -4.74
CA GLY A 165 -0.58 -19.98 -3.60
C GLY A 165 -0.37 -19.30 -2.25
N ALA A 166 -0.36 -17.96 -2.22
CA ALA A 166 -0.30 -17.22 -0.96
C ALA A 166 -1.48 -17.59 -0.05
N ASP A 167 -1.22 -17.66 1.25
CA ASP A 167 -2.25 -17.93 2.26
C ASP A 167 -3.13 -16.69 2.45
N LEU A 168 -4.37 -16.78 1.97
CA LEU A 168 -5.34 -15.67 1.97
C LEU A 168 -5.82 -15.32 3.38
N GLU A 169 -5.80 -16.30 4.29
CA GLU A 169 -6.34 -16.20 5.65
C GLU A 169 -5.28 -15.87 6.69
N ARG A 170 -4.02 -15.72 6.26
CA ARG A 170 -2.94 -15.29 7.16
C ARG A 170 -3.24 -13.91 7.70
N LEU A 171 -3.10 -13.77 9.03
CA LEU A 171 -3.36 -12.52 9.73
C LEU A 171 -2.07 -11.71 9.94
N SER A 172 -2.21 -10.39 9.91
CA SER A 172 -1.20 -9.46 10.40
C SER A 172 -0.97 -9.63 11.91
N THR A 173 0.19 -9.21 12.39
CA THR A 173 0.48 -9.24 13.83
C THR A 173 -0.31 -8.16 14.59
N PRO A 174 -0.50 -8.31 15.91
CA PRO A 174 -1.17 -7.29 16.73
C PRO A 174 -0.49 -5.91 16.71
N ASP A 175 0.81 -5.85 16.44
CA ASP A 175 1.63 -4.63 16.37
C ASP A 175 1.86 -4.12 14.93
N ALA A 176 1.12 -4.66 13.95
CA ALA A 176 1.12 -4.18 12.57
C ALA A 176 0.69 -2.70 12.50
N GLY A 177 1.29 -1.96 11.56
CA GLY A 177 0.95 -0.55 11.36
C GLY A 177 -0.37 -0.32 10.62
N GLY A 178 -0.87 -1.34 9.92
CA GLY A 178 -2.17 -1.34 9.24
C GLY A 178 -3.32 -1.75 10.16
N VAL A 179 -4.13 -2.71 9.72
CA VAL A 179 -5.21 -3.28 10.54
C VAL A 179 -4.63 -4.44 11.35
N PRO A 180 -4.65 -4.42 12.69
CA PRO A 180 -4.07 -5.49 13.49
C PRO A 180 -4.95 -6.76 13.45
N ASN A 181 -4.32 -7.94 13.48
CA ASN A 181 -4.98 -9.25 13.45
C ASN A 181 -5.96 -9.43 12.28
N ALA A 182 -5.58 -8.93 11.10
CA ALA A 182 -6.46 -8.87 9.94
C ALA A 182 -5.86 -9.58 8.73
N SER A 183 -6.73 -10.18 7.92
CA SER A 183 -6.36 -10.83 6.65
C SER A 183 -6.15 -9.80 5.54
N ALA A 184 -5.62 -10.26 4.40
CA ALA A 184 -5.47 -9.41 3.22
C ALA A 184 -6.82 -8.83 2.75
N LEU A 185 -7.92 -9.60 2.84
CA LEU A 185 -9.25 -9.14 2.46
C LEU A 185 -9.70 -7.96 3.33
N THR A 186 -9.50 -8.07 4.64
CA THR A 186 -9.84 -7.00 5.59
C THR A 186 -9.03 -5.74 5.33
N HIS A 187 -7.73 -5.86 5.05
CA HIS A 187 -6.91 -4.72 4.67
C HIS A 187 -7.42 -4.06 3.37
N ALA A 188 -7.67 -4.85 2.33
CA ALA A 188 -8.18 -4.32 1.06
C ALA A 188 -9.53 -3.59 1.24
N ALA A 189 -10.41 -4.14 2.09
CA ALA A 189 -11.70 -3.54 2.41
C ALA A 189 -11.56 -2.24 3.20
N VAL A 190 -10.74 -2.21 4.26
CA VAL A 190 -10.59 -1.03 5.12
C VAL A 190 -9.91 0.13 4.40
N PHE A 191 -8.97 -0.17 3.49
CA PHE A 191 -8.24 0.86 2.76
C PHE A 191 -8.91 1.28 1.43
N GLY A 192 -10.03 0.67 1.05
CA GLY A 192 -10.78 1.02 -0.17
C GLY A 192 -10.14 0.48 -1.47
N MET A 193 -9.39 -0.61 -1.37
CA MET A 193 -8.62 -1.20 -2.49
C MET A 193 -9.46 -2.22 -3.28
N SER A 194 -10.52 -1.74 -3.95
CA SER A 194 -11.52 -2.60 -4.63
C SER A 194 -10.90 -3.62 -5.59
N GLY A 195 -9.89 -3.23 -6.38
CA GLY A 195 -9.27 -4.17 -7.33
C GLY A 195 -8.57 -5.35 -6.66
N VAL A 196 -7.92 -5.14 -5.51
CA VAL A 196 -7.32 -6.24 -4.74
C VAL A 196 -8.39 -7.01 -3.97
N LEU A 197 -9.39 -6.32 -3.44
CA LEU A 197 -10.54 -6.94 -2.79
C LEU A 197 -11.21 -7.96 -3.72
N ASP A 198 -11.50 -7.56 -4.96
CA ASP A 198 -12.10 -8.44 -5.97
C ASP A 198 -11.21 -9.65 -6.26
N LEU A 199 -9.90 -9.46 -6.45
CA LEU A 199 -8.97 -10.58 -6.68
C LEU A 199 -9.00 -11.60 -5.53
N LEU A 200 -9.04 -11.14 -4.29
CA LEU A 200 -9.07 -12.01 -3.11
C LEU A 200 -10.38 -12.81 -3.02
N VAL A 201 -11.53 -12.18 -3.27
CA VAL A 201 -12.82 -12.87 -3.29
C VAL A 201 -12.88 -13.91 -4.40
N HIS A 202 -12.42 -13.57 -5.61
CA HIS A 202 -12.36 -14.53 -6.73
C HIS A 202 -11.42 -15.71 -6.44
N ALA A 203 -10.40 -15.51 -5.59
CA ALA A 203 -9.50 -16.56 -5.13
C ALA A 203 -10.07 -17.39 -3.96
N GLY A 204 -11.25 -17.04 -3.44
CA GLY A 204 -11.92 -17.76 -2.36
C GLY A 204 -11.56 -17.30 -0.95
N ALA A 205 -11.07 -16.06 -0.78
CA ALA A 205 -10.85 -15.49 0.56
C ALA A 205 -12.16 -15.43 1.35
N SER A 206 -12.09 -15.78 2.64
CA SER A 206 -13.26 -15.85 3.51
C SER A 206 -13.63 -14.48 4.12
N TYR A 207 -14.91 -14.27 4.38
CA TYR A 207 -15.43 -13.12 5.13
C TYR A 207 -16.61 -13.54 6.00
N ASP A 208 -16.66 -13.03 7.22
CA ASP A 208 -17.59 -13.45 8.27
C ASP A 208 -18.24 -12.27 9.01
N SER A 209 -18.16 -11.07 8.44
CA SER A 209 -18.77 -9.87 9.01
C SER A 209 -19.57 -9.09 7.98
N LEU A 210 -20.68 -8.47 8.43
CA LEU A 210 -21.54 -7.67 7.56
C LEU A 210 -20.77 -6.55 6.84
N PRO A 211 -19.86 -5.80 7.50
CA PRO A 211 -19.10 -4.78 6.80
C PRO A 211 -18.22 -5.32 5.65
N LEU A 212 -17.57 -6.48 5.84
CA LEU A 212 -16.82 -7.12 4.77
C LEU A 212 -17.73 -7.63 3.65
N ALA A 213 -18.84 -8.27 4.00
CA ALA A 213 -19.86 -8.69 3.04
C ALA A 213 -20.36 -7.52 2.17
N ALA A 214 -20.57 -6.36 2.78
CA ALA A 214 -20.96 -5.13 2.09
C ALA A 214 -19.84 -4.54 1.21
N ALA A 215 -18.58 -4.59 1.64
CA ALA A 215 -17.42 -4.21 0.82
C ALA A 215 -17.29 -5.10 -0.43
N VAL A 216 -17.48 -6.41 -0.24
CA VAL A 216 -17.50 -7.42 -1.30
C VAL A 216 -18.69 -7.21 -2.24
N GLY A 217 -19.83 -6.74 -1.71
CA GLY A 217 -21.07 -6.55 -2.46
C GLY A 217 -21.99 -7.77 -2.44
N ASP A 218 -21.71 -8.76 -1.58
CA ASP A 218 -22.54 -9.94 -1.41
C ASP A 218 -23.15 -9.96 -0.01
N LEU A 219 -24.42 -9.58 0.08
CA LEU A 219 -25.22 -9.60 1.31
C LEU A 219 -26.11 -10.85 1.42
N THR A 220 -25.91 -11.84 0.55
CA THR A 220 -26.71 -13.07 0.55
C THR A 220 -26.64 -13.76 1.91
N GLY A 221 -27.81 -14.08 2.49
CA GLY A 221 -27.89 -14.80 3.77
C GLY A 221 -27.70 -13.94 5.03
N TRP A 222 -27.46 -12.63 4.90
CA TRP A 222 -27.32 -11.73 6.05
C TRP A 222 -28.68 -11.18 6.52
N ASP A 223 -29.01 -11.34 7.81
CA ASP A 223 -30.16 -10.64 8.42
C ASP A 223 -29.85 -9.17 8.68
N LEU A 224 -30.00 -8.34 7.65
CA LEU A 224 -29.66 -6.91 7.73
C LEU A 224 -30.39 -6.20 8.87
N ARG A 225 -31.67 -6.49 9.14
CA ARG A 225 -32.45 -5.74 10.14
C ARG A 225 -32.11 -6.15 11.57
N GLY A 226 -31.73 -7.42 11.78
CA GLY A 226 -31.27 -7.94 13.07
C GLY A 226 -29.87 -7.48 13.48
N GLN A 227 -29.02 -7.06 12.53
CA GLN A 227 -27.65 -6.64 12.85
C GLN A 227 -27.59 -5.33 13.66
N PRO A 228 -26.61 -5.14 14.56
CA PRO A 228 -26.46 -3.90 15.32
C PRO A 228 -26.35 -2.67 14.42
N ARG A 229 -27.01 -1.57 14.79
CA ARG A 229 -27.01 -0.32 14.00
C ARG A 229 -25.62 0.13 13.55
N GLN A 230 -24.61 0.02 14.41
CA GLN A 230 -23.23 0.42 14.08
C GLN A 230 -22.57 -0.48 13.03
N GLN A 231 -22.85 -1.79 13.05
CA GLN A 231 -22.36 -2.69 12.01
C GLN A 231 -23.01 -2.39 10.66
N ARG A 232 -24.32 -2.10 10.65
CA ARG A 232 -25.03 -1.69 9.43
C ARG A 232 -24.53 -0.37 8.87
N LEU A 233 -24.20 0.58 9.74
CA LEU A 233 -23.60 1.84 9.33
C LEU A 233 -22.22 1.65 8.71
N LEU A 234 -21.35 0.86 9.35
CA LEU A 234 -20.05 0.53 8.79
C LEU A 234 -20.19 -0.23 7.45
N ALA A 235 -21.17 -1.13 7.33
CA ALA A 235 -21.49 -1.80 6.09
C ALA A 235 -21.91 -0.83 4.98
N LEU A 236 -22.76 0.17 5.28
CA LEU A 236 -23.13 1.20 4.30
C LEU A 236 -21.91 2.00 3.85
N ILE A 237 -21.05 2.37 4.81
CA ILE A 237 -19.81 3.10 4.54
C ILE A 237 -18.89 2.30 3.62
N MET A 238 -18.70 1.00 3.89
CA MET A 238 -17.84 0.13 3.08
C MET A 238 -18.45 -0.16 1.70
N ALA A 239 -19.75 -0.42 1.60
CA ALA A 239 -20.43 -0.58 0.31
C ALA A 239 -20.28 0.67 -0.56
N ALA A 240 -20.43 1.86 0.03
CA ALA A 240 -20.23 3.13 -0.67
C ALA A 240 -18.77 3.35 -1.09
N ASP A 241 -17.79 3.02 -0.24
CA ASP A 241 -16.36 3.16 -0.58
C ASP A 241 -15.93 2.20 -1.71
N HIS A 242 -16.59 1.05 -1.83
CA HIS A 242 -16.31 0.07 -2.88
C HIS A 242 -17.26 0.12 -4.09
N GLU A 243 -18.15 1.11 -4.16
CA GLU A 243 -19.14 1.28 -5.25
C GLU A 243 -20.05 0.05 -5.46
N ARG A 244 -20.42 -0.63 -4.37
CA ARG A 244 -21.37 -1.75 -4.35
C ARG A 244 -22.80 -1.25 -4.23
N LEU A 245 -23.34 -0.69 -5.32
CA LEU A 245 -24.60 0.06 -5.30
C LEU A 245 -25.80 -0.79 -4.85
N GLU A 246 -25.86 -2.07 -5.26
CA GLU A 246 -26.92 -3.00 -4.84
C GLU A 246 -26.87 -3.28 -3.33
N ALA A 247 -25.66 -3.35 -2.76
CA ALA A 247 -25.48 -3.47 -1.32
C ALA A 247 -25.89 -2.18 -0.60
N VAL A 248 -25.60 -1.01 -1.18
CA VAL A 248 -26.09 0.29 -0.69
C VAL A 248 -27.62 0.30 -0.65
N ASP A 249 -28.30 -0.10 -1.72
CA ASP A 249 -29.76 -0.17 -1.79
C ASP A 249 -30.35 -1.10 -0.73
N ALA A 250 -29.81 -2.31 -0.60
CA ALA A 250 -30.27 -3.29 0.39
C ALA A 250 -30.10 -2.78 1.83
N LEU A 251 -28.97 -2.14 2.13
CA LEU A 251 -28.70 -1.57 3.45
C LEU A 251 -29.62 -0.40 3.76
N LEU A 252 -29.84 0.52 2.83
CA LEU A 252 -30.80 1.63 2.99
C LEU A 252 -32.24 1.09 3.17
N GLY A 253 -32.64 0.08 2.40
CA GLY A 253 -33.93 -0.61 2.55
C GLY A 253 -34.10 -1.36 3.89
N SER A 254 -33.00 -1.64 4.60
CA SER A 254 -33.03 -2.16 5.97
C SER A 254 -33.31 -1.09 7.04
N GLY A 255 -33.35 0.19 6.66
CA GLY A 255 -33.58 1.32 7.56
C GLY A 255 -32.32 1.82 8.27
N VAL A 256 -31.13 1.56 7.73
CA VAL A 256 -29.90 2.22 8.21
C VAL A 256 -29.98 3.72 7.89
N PRO A 257 -29.60 4.62 8.82
CA PRO A 257 -29.64 6.05 8.54
C PRO A 257 -28.57 6.43 7.52
N ILE A 258 -28.99 7.06 6.42
CA ILE A 258 -28.13 7.43 5.29
C ILE A 258 -27.01 8.40 5.68
N ASP A 259 -27.30 9.34 6.58
CA ASP A 259 -26.33 10.31 7.12
C ASP A 259 -25.77 9.89 8.49
N GLY A 260 -25.91 8.61 8.84
CA GLY A 260 -25.36 8.09 10.09
C GLY A 260 -23.83 8.01 10.06
N GLU A 261 -23.23 8.18 11.24
CA GLU A 261 -21.78 8.15 11.41
C GLU A 261 -21.31 6.92 12.20
N ASP A 262 -20.15 6.38 11.82
CA ASP A 262 -19.46 5.38 12.63
C ASP A 262 -18.89 5.99 13.92
N ARG A 263 -18.92 5.25 15.02
CA ARG A 263 -18.48 5.77 16.34
C ARG A 263 -16.99 6.00 16.47
N GLU A 264 -16.17 5.29 15.71
CA GLU A 264 -14.73 5.24 15.93
C GLU A 264 -14.03 6.44 15.28
N PHE A 265 -14.41 6.73 14.03
CA PHE A 265 -13.79 7.81 13.24
C PHE A 265 -14.78 8.87 12.81
N GLY A 266 -16.05 8.72 13.17
CA GLY A 266 -17.11 9.63 12.74
C GLY A 266 -17.18 9.69 11.23
N ARG A 267 -17.02 8.59 10.48
CA ARG A 267 -17.16 8.56 9.01
C ARG A 267 -18.62 8.38 8.63
N GLN A 268 -18.97 8.93 7.47
CA GLN A 268 -20.29 8.87 6.86
C GLN A 268 -20.10 8.41 5.41
N ALA A 269 -21.07 7.66 4.86
CA ALA A 269 -20.98 7.06 3.54
C ALA A 269 -20.70 8.09 2.43
N LEU A 270 -21.48 9.18 2.37
CA LEU A 270 -21.33 10.22 1.34
C LEU A 270 -19.95 10.89 1.41
N ARG A 271 -19.46 11.19 2.62
CA ARG A 271 -18.15 11.84 2.81
C ARG A 271 -16.99 10.94 2.43
N LEU A 272 -17.00 9.67 2.82
CA LEU A 272 -15.92 8.75 2.46
C LEU A 272 -15.90 8.51 0.94
N ALA A 273 -17.08 8.26 0.33
CA ALA A 273 -17.23 8.16 -1.11
C ALA A 273 -16.70 9.41 -1.83
N ALA A 274 -17.02 10.60 -1.31
CA ALA A 274 -16.52 11.85 -1.86
C ALA A 274 -15.00 12.02 -1.71
N GLU A 275 -14.43 11.74 -0.53
CA GLU A 275 -12.98 11.80 -0.28
C GLU A 275 -12.20 10.85 -1.18
N ARG A 276 -12.79 9.70 -1.53
CA ARG A 276 -12.17 8.65 -2.36
C ARG A 276 -12.51 8.76 -3.84
N GLY A 277 -13.39 9.70 -4.23
CA GLY A 277 -13.75 9.95 -5.63
C GLY A 277 -14.68 8.87 -6.21
N ARG A 278 -15.54 8.27 -5.39
CA ARG A 278 -16.52 7.24 -5.79
C ARG A 278 -17.77 7.89 -6.39
N ALA A 279 -17.63 8.34 -7.63
CA ALA A 279 -18.67 9.11 -8.32
C ALA A 279 -20.00 8.36 -8.45
N ALA A 280 -19.98 7.03 -8.59
CA ALA A 280 -21.21 6.25 -8.67
C ALA A 280 -21.92 6.23 -7.31
N SER A 281 -21.20 5.94 -6.23
CA SER A 281 -21.74 5.97 -4.87
C SER A 281 -22.24 7.35 -4.45
N VAL A 282 -21.52 8.43 -4.80
CA VAL A 282 -21.96 9.80 -4.48
C VAL A 282 -23.29 10.12 -5.18
N SER A 283 -23.38 9.87 -6.49
CA SER A 283 -24.62 10.05 -7.23
C SER A 283 -25.77 9.23 -6.63
N HIS A 284 -25.48 7.97 -6.26
CA HIS A 284 -26.47 7.04 -5.73
C HIS A 284 -26.98 7.45 -4.35
N LEU A 285 -26.08 7.83 -3.44
CA LEU A 285 -26.43 8.30 -2.09
C LEU A 285 -27.23 9.61 -2.13
N LEU A 286 -26.88 10.55 -3.01
CA LEU A 286 -27.64 11.78 -3.21
C LEU A 286 -29.06 11.48 -3.74
N ALA A 287 -29.21 10.52 -4.65
CA ALA A 287 -30.52 10.11 -5.16
C ALA A 287 -31.40 9.48 -4.06
N HIS A 288 -30.78 8.87 -3.04
CA HIS A 288 -31.46 8.37 -1.84
C HIS A 288 -31.66 9.43 -0.73
N GLY A 289 -31.32 10.69 -1.01
CA GLY A 289 -31.56 11.82 -0.10
C GLY A 289 -30.48 12.05 0.95
N ALA A 290 -29.24 11.59 0.72
CA ALA A 290 -28.12 11.95 1.58
C ALA A 290 -27.91 13.48 1.59
N ASP A 291 -27.72 14.08 2.76
CA ASP A 291 -27.55 15.52 2.88
C ASP A 291 -26.14 15.97 2.44
N PRO A 292 -25.98 16.73 1.33
CA PRO A 292 -24.69 17.25 0.90
C PRO A 292 -24.11 18.32 1.84
N HIS A 293 -24.93 18.93 2.70
CA HIS A 293 -24.51 19.94 3.69
C HIS A 293 -24.05 19.34 5.00
N HIS A 294 -24.23 18.03 5.22
CA HIS A 294 -23.83 17.38 6.47
C HIS A 294 -22.34 17.63 6.73
N ARG A 295 -22.03 18.13 7.94
CA ARG A 295 -20.69 18.53 8.34
C ARG A 295 -20.09 17.51 9.28
N ASP A 296 -18.84 17.12 9.02
CA ASP A 296 -18.13 16.24 9.95
C ASP A 296 -18.00 16.92 11.33
N PRO A 297 -18.25 16.20 12.44
CA PRO A 297 -18.34 16.80 13.77
C PRO A 297 -16.99 17.32 14.29
N VAL A 298 -15.87 16.89 13.70
CA VAL A 298 -14.52 17.21 14.16
C VAL A 298 -14.01 18.50 13.52
N LYS A 299 -14.15 18.65 12.19
CA LYS A 299 -13.61 19.77 11.41
C LYS A 299 -14.68 20.69 10.83
N GLY A 300 -15.96 20.33 10.95
CA GLY A 300 -17.09 21.10 10.44
C GLY A 300 -17.11 21.20 8.91
N ARG A 301 -16.59 20.20 8.19
CA ARG A 301 -16.43 20.22 6.73
C ARG A 301 -17.44 19.29 6.03
N THR A 302 -17.90 19.71 4.86
CA THR A 302 -18.84 18.97 4.01
C THR A 302 -18.13 17.94 3.13
N ALA A 303 -18.90 17.02 2.53
CA ALA A 303 -18.39 16.04 1.57
C ALA A 303 -17.59 16.70 0.42
N LEU A 304 -18.01 17.87 -0.07
CA LEU A 304 -17.31 18.60 -1.15
C LEU A 304 -15.90 19.04 -0.74
N TYR A 305 -15.71 19.50 0.51
CA TYR A 305 -14.37 19.83 1.01
C TYR A 305 -13.46 18.60 1.00
N TRP A 306 -13.97 17.46 1.46
CA TRP A 306 -13.22 16.21 1.53
C TRP A 306 -12.88 15.66 0.15
N CYS A 307 -13.78 15.78 -0.83
CA CYS A 307 -13.49 15.51 -2.24
C CYS A 307 -12.29 16.33 -2.73
N ARG A 308 -12.33 17.66 -2.57
CA ARG A 308 -11.24 18.56 -3.01
C ARG A 308 -9.92 18.30 -2.30
N ARG A 309 -9.96 17.83 -1.04
CA ARG A 309 -8.77 17.41 -0.29
C ARG A 309 -8.23 16.07 -0.79
N GLY A 310 -9.11 15.09 -1.01
CA GLY A 310 -8.75 13.76 -1.51
C GLY A 310 -8.12 13.80 -2.91
N ALA A 311 -8.66 14.66 -3.79
CA ALA A 311 -8.14 14.89 -5.14
C ALA A 311 -6.67 15.32 -5.17
N LYS A 312 -6.16 15.95 -4.10
CA LYS A 312 -4.74 16.34 -3.98
C LYS A 312 -3.82 15.21 -3.57
N ARG A 313 -4.37 14.10 -3.06
CA ARG A 313 -3.63 12.95 -2.51
C ARG A 313 -3.61 11.74 -3.46
N ILE A 314 -4.47 11.72 -4.48
CA ILE A 314 -4.63 10.57 -5.38
C ILE A 314 -4.40 11.07 -6.81
N ASP A 315 -3.33 10.61 -7.46
CA ASP A 315 -2.83 11.16 -8.73
C ASP A 315 -3.40 10.42 -9.98
N HIS A 316 -4.42 9.57 -9.87
CA HIS A 316 -5.02 8.89 -11.06
C HIS A 316 -6.51 8.62 -10.90
N ARG A 317 -7.20 8.76 -12.05
CA ARG A 317 -8.58 8.32 -12.33
C ARG A 317 -9.55 8.68 -11.22
N SER A 318 -9.37 9.88 -10.70
CA SER A 318 -10.02 10.34 -9.51
C SER A 318 -11.42 10.77 -9.96
N GLY A 319 -12.44 9.95 -9.66
CA GLY A 319 -13.84 10.33 -9.87
C GLY A 319 -14.20 11.61 -9.11
N HIS A 320 -13.26 12.18 -8.34
CA HIS A 320 -13.33 13.50 -7.72
C HIS A 320 -13.79 14.62 -8.65
N ALA A 321 -13.43 14.63 -9.93
CA ALA A 321 -13.94 15.65 -10.85
C ALA A 321 -15.46 15.54 -11.05
N ASP A 322 -15.97 14.31 -11.15
CA ASP A 322 -17.40 14.04 -11.26
C ASP A 322 -18.11 14.26 -9.93
N VAL A 323 -17.51 13.80 -8.83
CA VAL A 323 -17.99 14.05 -7.46
C VAL A 323 -18.07 15.55 -7.15
N ASP A 324 -17.06 16.35 -7.52
CA ASP A 324 -17.08 17.81 -7.29
C ASP A 324 -18.25 18.45 -8.05
N ARG A 325 -18.49 18.05 -9.30
CA ARG A 325 -19.65 18.51 -10.08
C ARG A 325 -20.97 18.10 -9.43
N GLN A 326 -21.12 16.84 -9.04
CA GLN A 326 -22.33 16.30 -8.40
C GLN A 326 -22.65 17.03 -7.09
N LEU A 327 -21.66 17.16 -6.21
CA LEU A 327 -21.83 17.82 -4.91
C LEU A 327 -22.03 19.33 -5.04
N SER A 328 -21.31 20.00 -5.96
CA SER A 328 -21.52 21.43 -6.20
C SER A 328 -22.94 21.69 -6.71
N ALA A 329 -23.45 20.87 -7.63
CA ALA A 329 -24.82 20.99 -8.12
C ALA A 329 -25.85 20.73 -6.99
N ALA A 330 -25.64 19.70 -6.17
CA ALA A 330 -26.54 19.36 -5.07
C ALA A 330 -26.63 20.49 -4.03
N LEU A 331 -25.50 21.14 -3.70
CA LEU A 331 -25.47 22.27 -2.76
C LEU A 331 -26.22 23.51 -3.30
N HIS A 332 -26.15 23.77 -4.61
CA HIS A 332 -26.87 24.91 -5.21
C HIS A 332 -28.39 24.69 -5.31
N LEU A 333 -28.84 23.46 -5.57
CA LEU A 333 -30.28 23.15 -5.68
C LEU A 333 -31.02 23.29 -4.34
N SER A 334 -30.33 23.10 -3.22
CA SER A 334 -30.90 23.24 -1.88
C SER A 334 -30.97 24.67 -1.35
N ASP A 335 -30.26 25.62 -1.97
CA ASP A 335 -30.26 27.04 -1.61
C ASP A 335 -31.31 27.85 -2.42
N SER A 336 -32.03 27.21 -3.33
CA SER A 336 -33.02 27.79 -4.27
C SER A 336 -34.45 27.48 -3.84
#